data_AF-A0A958FSM4-F1
#
_entry.id   AF-A0A958FSM4-F1
#
_cell.length_a   1.000
_cell.length_b   1.000
_cell.length_c   1.000
_cell.angle_alpha   90.00
_cell.angle_beta   90.00
_cell.angle_gamma   90.00
#
_symmetry.space_group_name_H-M   'P 1'
#
loop_
_entity.id
_entity.type
_entity.pdbx_description
1 polymer ?
#
loop_
_entity_poly.entity_id
_entity_poly.type
_entity_poly.pdbx_seq_one_letter_code
_entity_poly.pdbx_strand_id
1 'polypeptide(L)'
;MTYFRWIILAICFAVVAAVAQTTDAVKNELFSIFDDEWQFRLQENPDLAVSMGKAEYAGKLPAVSAADELRRAEFDRGLLQRLAAVDREKLSETDRVNYDVFKFILENRVAEVEHESYLTPISSEGGFYTSFLFMIGDLPFENAKDYQNYLSMLAAFTDYTNQHIELMREGLRKGKTLPKMLMSPDFFTAIDAQIVAKPGESPLFDPFEKMPETIAADQRKQLVELGKAAIAKHIIPSFKKIKQFLETEYIPGAKAEPGVSAEPGGKDFYAYRVRFFTTTNMTPDEVFEIGQKEVARIRAEMEKIISDLKFEGSFAEFLNFLRTDPQFYAKTPRELMMEASYFAKKADGKLPEFFGVLPRNSYG
;
A
#
# COMPACT_ATOMS: atom_id res chain seq x y z
N MET A 1 61.73 26.76 -12.65
CA MET A 1 60.26 27.00 -12.70
C MET A 1 59.45 25.81 -13.23
N THR A 2 60.04 24.89 -13.99
CA THR A 2 59.37 23.68 -14.52
C THR A 2 59.10 22.61 -13.45
N TYR A 3 60.01 22.36 -12.52
CA TYR A 3 59.83 21.35 -11.44
C TYR A 3 58.68 21.65 -10.46
N PHE A 4 58.39 22.92 -10.20
CA PHE A 4 57.32 23.32 -9.27
C PHE A 4 55.92 23.07 -9.85
N ARG A 5 55.78 23.11 -11.19
CA ARG A 5 54.53 22.78 -11.89
C ARG A 5 54.19 21.29 -11.81
N TRP A 6 55.19 20.40 -11.87
CA TRP A 6 54.99 18.96 -11.77
C TRP A 6 54.60 18.50 -10.36
N ILE A 7 55.13 19.15 -9.32
CA ILE A 7 54.75 18.86 -7.91
C ILE A 7 53.31 19.29 -7.64
N ILE A 8 52.89 20.47 -8.11
CA ILE A 8 51.51 20.94 -7.96
C ILE A 8 50.54 20.03 -8.74
N LEU A 9 50.88 19.62 -9.97
CA LEU A 9 50.07 18.68 -10.75
C LEU A 9 49.96 17.29 -10.09
N ALA A 10 51.05 16.76 -9.52
CA ALA A 10 51.04 15.48 -8.82
C ALA A 10 50.24 15.52 -7.51
N ILE A 11 50.31 16.63 -6.76
CA ILE A 11 49.50 16.84 -5.55
C ILE A 11 48.02 17.01 -5.92
N CYS A 12 47.70 17.79 -6.96
CA CYS A 12 46.32 17.91 -7.46
C CYS A 12 45.76 16.56 -7.93
N PHE A 13 46.56 15.73 -8.61
CA PHE A 13 46.12 14.42 -9.07
C PHE A 13 45.94 13.42 -7.92
N ALA A 14 46.82 13.43 -6.92
CA ALA A 14 46.70 12.60 -5.73
C ALA A 14 45.49 13.00 -4.86
N VAL A 15 45.19 14.30 -4.75
CA VAL A 15 44.01 14.80 -4.03
C VAL A 15 42.72 14.44 -4.77
N VAL A 16 42.69 14.55 -6.11
CA VAL A 16 41.52 14.15 -6.91
C VAL A 16 41.28 12.64 -6.83
N ALA A 17 42.32 11.82 -6.88
CA ALA A 17 42.19 10.36 -6.75
C ALA A 17 41.72 9.93 -5.35
N ALA A 18 42.24 10.56 -4.28
CA ALA A 18 41.80 10.28 -2.91
C ALA A 18 40.34 10.71 -2.65
N VAL A 19 39.92 11.84 -3.23
CA VAL A 19 38.52 12.30 -3.15
C VAL A 19 37.59 11.35 -3.91
N ALA A 20 37.95 10.93 -5.13
CA ALA A 20 37.17 9.97 -5.91
C ALA A 20 37.04 8.62 -5.18
N GLN A 21 38.12 8.09 -4.62
CA GLN A 21 38.11 6.84 -3.85
C GLN A 21 37.25 6.93 -2.58
N THR A 22 37.23 8.09 -1.93
CA THR A 22 36.39 8.33 -0.74
C THR A 22 34.91 8.43 -1.12
N THR A 23 34.58 9.09 -2.23
CA THR A 23 33.21 9.17 -2.75
C THR A 23 32.68 7.80 -3.17
N ASP A 24 33.51 6.97 -3.82
CA ASP A 24 33.14 5.60 -4.18
C ASP A 24 32.89 4.73 -2.95
N ALA A 25 33.70 4.87 -1.89
CA ALA A 25 33.49 4.13 -0.63
C ALA A 25 32.18 4.51 0.08
N VAL A 26 31.87 5.80 0.20
CA VAL A 26 30.62 6.28 0.83
C VAL A 26 29.39 5.84 0.04
N LYS A 27 29.46 5.90 -1.29
CA LYS A 27 28.41 5.37 -2.17
C LYS A 27 28.23 3.87 -1.99
N ASN A 28 29.32 3.09 -1.99
CA ASN A 28 29.23 1.64 -1.85
C ASN A 28 28.60 1.24 -0.51
N GLU A 29 28.90 1.96 0.58
CA GLU A 29 28.24 1.73 1.88
C GLU A 29 26.73 1.99 1.77
N LEU A 30 26.31 3.12 1.20
CA LEU A 30 24.89 3.45 1.00
C LEU A 30 24.16 2.35 0.22
N PHE A 31 24.72 1.89 -0.89
CA PHE A 31 24.11 0.86 -1.71
C PHE A 31 24.10 -0.51 -1.04
N SER A 32 25.10 -0.83 -0.20
CA SER A 32 25.07 -2.06 0.61
C SER A 32 23.89 -2.08 1.59
N ILE A 33 23.54 -0.92 2.18
CA ILE A 33 22.37 -0.78 3.05
C ILE A 33 21.08 -1.04 2.26
N PHE A 34 20.99 -0.52 1.03
CA PHE A 34 19.83 -0.76 0.16
C PHE A 34 19.71 -2.24 -0.22
N ASP A 35 20.83 -2.89 -0.55
CA ASP A 35 20.85 -4.30 -0.90
C ASP A 35 20.43 -5.19 0.28
N ASP A 36 20.93 -4.91 1.49
CA ASP A 36 20.55 -5.63 2.71
C ASP A 36 19.05 -5.48 3.01
N GLU A 37 18.52 -4.26 2.90
CA GLU A 37 17.09 -4.01 3.05
C GLU A 37 16.27 -4.76 2.00
N TRP A 38 16.72 -4.74 0.75
CA TRP A 38 16.03 -5.41 -0.34
C TRP A 38 15.96 -6.92 -0.11
N GLN A 39 17.08 -7.54 0.27
CA GLN A 39 17.09 -8.97 0.57
C GLN A 39 16.18 -9.32 1.74
N PHE A 40 16.21 -8.53 2.82
CA PHE A 40 15.33 -8.74 3.96
C PHE A 40 13.86 -8.57 3.60
N ARG A 41 13.52 -7.52 2.83
CA ARG A 41 12.15 -7.25 2.38
C ARG A 41 11.60 -8.38 1.51
N LEU A 42 12.40 -8.97 0.62
CA LEU A 42 12.00 -10.14 -0.17
C LEU A 42 11.77 -11.37 0.73
N GLN A 43 12.54 -11.54 1.80
CA GLN A 43 12.33 -12.65 2.73
C GLN A 43 11.02 -12.50 3.54
N GLU A 44 10.70 -11.28 3.94
CA GLU A 44 9.53 -10.97 4.77
C GLU A 44 8.23 -10.78 3.97
N ASN A 45 8.31 -10.57 2.65
CA ASN A 45 7.17 -10.37 1.77
C ASN A 45 7.18 -11.39 0.60
N PRO A 46 6.53 -12.56 0.79
CA PRO A 46 6.51 -13.62 -0.22
C PRO A 46 5.93 -13.20 -1.57
N ASP A 47 4.86 -12.40 -1.61
CA ASP A 47 4.22 -11.99 -2.87
C ASP A 47 5.13 -11.05 -3.67
N LEU A 48 5.78 -10.11 -2.97
CA LEU A 48 6.82 -9.29 -3.59
C LEU A 48 7.96 -10.16 -4.13
N ALA A 49 8.43 -11.14 -3.36
CA ALA A 49 9.48 -12.04 -3.82
C ALA A 49 9.10 -12.80 -5.09
N VAL A 50 7.87 -13.31 -5.17
CA VAL A 50 7.35 -13.99 -6.36
C VAL A 50 7.28 -13.03 -7.55
N SER A 51 6.77 -11.81 -7.38
CA SER A 51 6.73 -10.80 -8.45
C SER A 51 8.13 -10.42 -8.98
N MET A 52 9.17 -10.60 -8.15
CA MET A 52 10.58 -10.41 -8.51
C MET A 52 11.25 -11.69 -9.04
N GLY A 53 10.49 -12.76 -9.29
CA GLY A 53 10.97 -14.01 -9.88
C GLY A 53 11.50 -15.05 -8.89
N LYS A 54 11.29 -14.88 -7.59
CA LYS A 54 11.73 -15.83 -6.54
C LYS A 54 10.67 -16.92 -6.29
N ALA A 55 10.62 -17.91 -7.18
CA ALA A 55 9.60 -18.97 -7.15
C ALA A 55 9.59 -19.82 -5.86
N GLU A 56 10.69 -19.85 -5.09
CA GLU A 56 10.78 -20.53 -3.80
C GLU A 56 9.91 -19.91 -2.69
N TYR A 57 9.37 -18.71 -2.91
CA TYR A 57 8.40 -18.05 -2.02
C TYR A 57 6.94 -18.30 -2.41
N ALA A 58 6.69 -18.87 -3.59
CA ALA A 58 5.34 -19.08 -4.07
C ALA A 58 4.53 -19.98 -3.13
N GLY A 59 3.29 -19.56 -2.85
CA GLY A 59 2.37 -20.29 -1.97
C GLY A 59 2.59 -20.08 -0.47
N LYS A 60 3.41 -19.10 -0.08
CA LYS A 60 3.62 -18.70 1.32
C LYS A 60 2.86 -17.41 1.63
N LEU A 61 2.38 -17.29 2.87
CA LEU A 61 1.88 -16.05 3.43
C LEU A 61 2.93 -15.43 4.35
N PRO A 62 2.97 -14.09 4.50
CA PRO A 62 3.85 -13.46 5.47
C PRO A 62 3.49 -13.87 6.90
N ALA A 63 4.50 -13.94 7.77
CA ALA A 63 4.29 -14.13 9.20
C ALA A 63 3.79 -12.81 9.83
N VAL A 64 2.78 -12.87 10.71
CA VAL A 64 2.05 -11.67 11.18
C VAL A 64 1.80 -11.69 12.68
N SER A 65 2.80 -12.09 13.48
CA SER A 65 2.76 -11.93 14.93
C SER A 65 3.38 -10.60 15.39
N ALA A 66 3.09 -10.17 16.62
CA ALA A 66 3.73 -8.98 17.19
C ALA A 66 5.27 -9.12 17.22
N ALA A 67 5.79 -10.34 17.42
CA ALA A 67 7.23 -10.59 17.38
C ALA A 67 7.82 -10.42 15.96
N ASP A 68 7.05 -10.69 14.91
CA ASP A 68 7.47 -10.46 13.53
C ASP A 68 7.54 -8.96 13.23
N GLU A 69 6.54 -8.19 13.63
CA GLU A 69 6.53 -6.73 13.45
C GLU A 69 7.68 -6.04 14.21
N LEU A 70 7.91 -6.45 15.46
CA LEU A 70 9.04 -5.95 16.26
C LEU A 70 10.38 -6.33 15.64
N ARG A 71 10.55 -7.56 15.14
CA ARG A 71 11.78 -7.98 14.46
C ARG A 71 12.06 -7.12 13.22
N ARG A 72 11.05 -6.82 12.41
CA ARG A 72 11.18 -5.95 11.24
C ARG A 72 11.56 -4.53 11.63
N ALA A 73 10.92 -3.96 12.65
CA ALA A 73 11.27 -2.63 13.16
C ALA A 73 12.71 -2.58 13.69
N GLU A 74 13.16 -3.60 14.41
CA GLU A 74 14.55 -3.66 14.90
C GLU A 74 15.57 -3.77 13.76
N PHE A 75 15.24 -4.51 12.70
CA PHE A 75 16.05 -4.54 11.49
C PHE A 75 16.13 -3.14 10.84
N ASP A 76 14.99 -2.47 10.65
CA ASP A 76 14.92 -1.12 10.07
C ASP A 76 15.66 -0.09 10.95
N ARG A 77 15.60 -0.19 12.28
CA ARG A 77 16.42 0.63 13.21
C ARG A 77 17.92 0.41 13.01
N GLY A 78 18.33 -0.85 12.82
CA GLY A 78 19.72 -1.19 12.52
C GLY A 78 20.20 -0.55 11.21
N LEU A 79 19.35 -0.57 10.18
CA LEU A 79 19.64 0.11 8.91
C LEU A 79 19.69 1.63 9.07
N LEU A 80 18.79 2.24 9.85
CA LEU A 80 18.84 3.68 10.14
C LEU A 80 20.13 4.08 10.87
N GLN A 81 20.62 3.26 11.79
CA GLN A 81 21.91 3.50 12.44
C GLN A 81 23.09 3.45 11.45
N ARG A 82 23.11 2.45 10.57
CA ARG A 82 24.13 2.35 9.51
C ARG A 82 24.05 3.53 8.54
N LEU A 83 22.83 3.89 8.14
CA LEU A 83 22.56 5.00 7.25
C LEU A 83 23.07 6.31 7.85
N ALA A 84 22.85 6.55 9.15
CA ALA A 84 23.36 7.75 9.84
C ALA A 84 24.90 7.85 9.87
N ALA A 85 25.63 6.76 9.66
CA ALA A 85 27.09 6.75 9.56
C ALA A 85 27.60 7.10 8.14
N VAL A 86 26.71 7.11 7.13
CA VAL A 86 27.04 7.53 5.76
C VAL A 86 27.15 9.04 5.71
N ASP A 87 28.30 9.56 5.26
CA ASP A 87 28.52 11.00 5.11
C ASP A 87 27.73 11.54 3.90
N ARG A 88 26.50 11.98 4.17
CA ARG A 88 25.55 12.47 3.16
C ARG A 88 26.14 13.57 2.27
N GLU A 89 27.01 14.43 2.79
CA GLU A 89 27.56 15.56 2.01
C GLU A 89 28.63 15.12 1.00
N LYS A 90 29.13 13.88 1.08
CA LYS A 90 30.04 13.29 0.09
C LYS A 90 29.34 12.51 -1.01
N LEU A 91 28.02 12.35 -0.93
CA LEU A 91 27.21 11.69 -1.94
C LEU A 91 26.95 12.62 -3.15
N SER A 92 26.68 12.01 -4.31
CA SER A 92 26.15 12.76 -5.46
C SER A 92 24.76 13.35 -5.12
N GLU A 93 24.28 14.32 -5.90
CA GLU A 93 22.94 14.86 -5.70
C GLU A 93 21.86 13.77 -5.76
N THR A 94 21.94 12.89 -6.76
CA THR A 94 21.04 11.74 -6.89
C THR A 94 21.11 10.80 -5.69
N ASP A 95 22.32 10.48 -5.21
CA ASP A 95 22.48 9.57 -4.08
C ASP A 95 22.03 10.21 -2.75
N ARG A 96 22.12 11.54 -2.60
CA ARG A 96 21.53 12.26 -1.47
C ARG A 96 20.00 12.15 -1.45
N VAL A 97 19.36 12.26 -2.62
CA VAL A 97 17.91 12.06 -2.73
C VAL A 97 17.55 10.61 -2.37
N ASN A 98 18.30 9.63 -2.89
CA ASN A 98 18.08 8.21 -2.55
C ASN A 98 18.23 7.97 -1.05
N TYR A 99 19.26 8.54 -0.42
CA TYR A 99 19.47 8.51 1.02
C TYR A 99 18.26 9.06 1.78
N ASP A 100 17.77 10.25 1.41
CA ASP A 100 16.69 10.93 2.14
C ASP A 100 15.36 10.19 2.00
N VAL A 101 15.03 9.71 0.79
CA VAL A 101 13.82 8.93 0.53
C VAL A 101 13.87 7.61 1.29
N PHE A 102 15.01 6.91 1.27
CA PHE A 102 15.17 5.65 1.98
C PHE A 102 15.06 5.84 3.50
N LYS A 103 15.71 6.88 4.04
CA LYS A 103 15.58 7.27 5.45
C LYS A 103 14.13 7.51 5.83
N PHE A 104 13.40 8.31 5.03
CA PHE A 104 11.98 8.61 5.25
C PHE A 104 11.10 7.34 5.29
N ILE A 105 11.36 6.38 4.40
CA ILE A 105 10.64 5.09 4.35
C ILE A 105 10.89 4.29 5.63
N LEU A 106 12.15 4.13 6.04
CA LEU A 106 12.51 3.35 7.22
C LEU A 106 11.99 4.00 8.51
N GLU A 107 12.11 5.31 8.65
CA GLU A 107 11.56 6.05 9.80
C GLU A 107 10.04 5.83 9.94
N ASN A 108 9.31 5.78 8.81
CA ASN A 108 7.88 5.46 8.82
C ASN A 108 7.58 4.03 9.25
N ARG A 109 8.33 3.04 8.75
CA ARG A 109 8.12 1.65 9.17
C ARG A 109 8.36 1.46 10.67
N VAL A 110 9.41 2.08 11.21
CA VAL A 110 9.69 2.05 12.64
C VAL A 110 8.59 2.75 13.44
N ALA A 111 8.18 3.96 13.03
CA ALA A 111 7.16 4.74 13.73
C ALA A 111 5.78 4.03 13.75
N GLU A 112 5.40 3.37 12.66
CA GLU A 112 4.16 2.56 12.59
C GLU A 112 4.15 1.45 13.66
N VAL A 113 5.28 0.75 13.83
CA VAL A 113 5.41 -0.31 14.84
C VAL A 113 5.48 0.27 16.25
N GLU A 114 6.17 1.40 16.47
CA GLU A 114 6.20 2.12 17.75
C GLU A 114 4.81 2.60 18.19
N HIS A 115 3.97 3.01 17.24
CA HIS A 115 2.58 3.37 17.48
C HIS A 115 1.62 2.17 17.44
N GLU A 116 2.14 0.97 17.24
CA GLU A 116 1.42 -0.31 17.28
C GLU A 116 0.29 -0.39 16.25
N SER A 117 0.47 0.21 15.08
CA SER A 117 -0.56 0.23 14.03
C SER A 117 -0.91 -1.17 13.53
N TYR A 118 0.02 -2.12 13.63
CA TYR A 118 -0.19 -3.53 13.33
C TYR A 118 -1.27 -4.22 14.18
N LEU A 119 -1.71 -3.61 15.28
CA LEU A 119 -2.83 -4.12 16.09
C LEU A 119 -4.20 -3.88 15.44
N THR A 120 -4.27 -3.03 14.40
CA THR A 120 -5.49 -2.76 13.63
C THR A 120 -5.28 -3.09 12.15
N PRO A 121 -5.16 -4.39 11.76
CA PRO A 121 -4.93 -4.82 10.38
C PRO A 121 -6.20 -4.77 9.49
N ILE A 122 -7.10 -3.83 9.77
CA ILE A 122 -8.37 -3.60 9.07
C ILE A 122 -8.68 -2.10 8.94
N SER A 123 -9.43 -1.73 7.91
CA SER A 123 -9.93 -0.38 7.63
C SER A 123 -11.36 -0.45 7.10
N SER A 124 -12.00 0.69 6.84
CA SER A 124 -13.33 0.73 6.18
C SER A 124 -13.34 0.13 4.77
N GLU A 125 -12.17 -0.10 4.16
CA GLU A 125 -12.02 -0.62 2.80
C GLU A 125 -11.63 -2.10 2.77
N GLY A 126 -11.43 -2.74 3.93
CA GLY A 126 -11.07 -4.16 4.02
C GLY A 126 -10.01 -4.42 5.09
N GLY A 127 -9.13 -5.38 4.86
CA GLY A 127 -8.04 -5.70 5.78
C GLY A 127 -7.30 -6.96 5.39
N PHE A 128 -6.66 -7.64 6.35
CA PHE A 128 -5.84 -8.82 6.07
C PHE A 128 -6.56 -9.89 5.24
N TYR A 129 -7.88 -10.04 5.39
CA TYR A 129 -8.70 -11.00 4.65
C TYR A 129 -8.96 -10.57 3.20
N THR A 130 -9.10 -9.28 2.90
CA THR A 130 -9.19 -8.81 1.50
C THR A 130 -7.82 -8.84 0.84
N SER A 131 -6.75 -8.46 1.57
CA SER A 131 -5.37 -8.62 1.10
C SER A 131 -5.09 -10.07 0.69
N PHE A 132 -5.54 -11.06 1.46
CA PHE A 132 -5.46 -12.47 1.09
C PHE A 132 -6.14 -12.81 -0.24
N LEU A 133 -7.34 -12.27 -0.49
CA LEU A 133 -8.04 -12.48 -1.75
C LEU A 133 -7.31 -11.83 -2.93
N PHE A 134 -6.72 -10.65 -2.74
CA PHE A 134 -5.93 -9.98 -3.77
C PHE A 134 -4.64 -10.73 -4.11
N MET A 135 -3.91 -11.21 -3.09
CA MET A 135 -2.69 -12.01 -3.31
C MET A 135 -2.96 -13.26 -4.16
N ILE A 136 -4.15 -13.86 -4.03
CA ILE A 136 -4.57 -15.00 -4.87
C ILE A 136 -4.83 -14.59 -6.33
N GLY A 137 -5.39 -13.40 -6.55
CA GLY A 137 -5.67 -12.87 -7.88
C GLY A 137 -4.42 -12.67 -8.74
N ASP A 138 -3.26 -12.49 -8.10
CA ASP A 138 -1.96 -12.29 -8.74
C ASP A 138 -1.17 -13.60 -8.96
N LEU A 139 -1.68 -14.75 -8.50
CA LEU A 139 -0.98 -16.02 -8.66
C LEU A 139 -1.02 -16.52 -10.11
N PRO A 140 0.07 -17.15 -10.60
CA PRO A 140 0.01 -17.89 -11.85
C PRO A 140 -0.86 -19.15 -11.69
N PHE A 141 -1.50 -19.58 -12.77
CA PHE A 141 -2.31 -20.81 -12.84
C PHE A 141 -2.02 -21.58 -14.13
N GLU A 142 -0.73 -21.75 -14.46
CA GLU A 142 -0.29 -22.26 -15.76
C GLU A 142 0.05 -23.75 -15.73
N ASN A 143 0.51 -24.24 -14.58
CA ASN A 143 1.01 -25.60 -14.44
C ASN A 143 0.70 -26.19 -13.05
N ALA A 144 0.91 -27.49 -12.89
CA ALA A 144 0.55 -28.19 -11.65
C ALA A 144 1.29 -27.70 -10.40
N LYS A 145 2.50 -27.16 -10.52
CA LYS A 145 3.26 -26.60 -9.40
C LYS A 145 2.57 -25.33 -8.86
N ASP A 146 2.01 -24.52 -9.74
CA ASP A 146 1.25 -23.32 -9.34
C ASP A 146 0.04 -23.70 -8.48
N TYR A 147 -0.71 -24.72 -8.89
CA TYR A 147 -1.84 -25.23 -8.12
C TYR A 147 -1.42 -25.83 -6.77
N GLN A 148 -0.24 -26.47 -6.67
CA GLN A 148 0.30 -26.92 -5.38
C GLN A 148 0.67 -25.75 -4.46
N ASN A 149 1.24 -24.69 -5.02
CA ASN A 149 1.55 -23.46 -4.28
C ASN A 149 0.25 -22.80 -3.80
N TYR A 150 -0.78 -22.74 -4.66
CA TYR A 150 -2.09 -22.22 -4.30
C TYR A 150 -2.73 -23.02 -3.16
N LEU A 151 -2.75 -24.35 -3.24
CA LEU A 151 -3.24 -25.21 -2.16
C LEU A 151 -2.50 -24.98 -0.83
N SER A 152 -1.19 -24.74 -0.89
CA SER A 152 -0.37 -24.43 0.29
C SER A 152 -0.77 -23.09 0.91
N MET A 153 -1.04 -22.08 0.08
CA MET A 153 -1.51 -20.76 0.51
C MET A 153 -2.91 -20.83 1.14
N LEU A 154 -3.82 -21.60 0.55
CA LEU A 154 -5.16 -21.85 1.11
C LEU A 154 -5.06 -22.50 2.50
N ALA A 155 -4.15 -23.44 2.67
CA ALA A 155 -3.92 -24.10 3.96
C ALA A 155 -3.31 -23.14 5.00
N ALA A 156 -2.35 -22.31 4.60
CA ALA A 156 -1.68 -21.33 5.46
C ALA A 156 -2.64 -20.24 5.99
N PHE A 157 -3.75 -19.99 5.29
CA PHE A 157 -4.74 -18.98 5.69
C PHE A 157 -5.33 -19.21 7.09
N THR A 158 -5.38 -20.45 7.58
CA THR A 158 -5.84 -20.76 8.94
C THR A 158 -4.95 -20.10 9.99
N ASP A 159 -3.63 -20.26 9.89
CA ASP A 159 -2.70 -19.69 10.87
C ASP A 159 -2.57 -18.19 10.70
N TYR A 160 -2.57 -17.70 9.46
CA TYR A 160 -2.61 -16.27 9.14
C TYR A 160 -3.81 -15.57 9.78
N THR A 161 -5.00 -16.18 9.68
CA THR A 161 -6.21 -15.68 10.34
C THR A 161 -6.08 -15.66 11.85
N ASN A 162 -5.53 -16.72 12.44
CA ASN A 162 -5.39 -16.81 13.89
C ASN A 162 -4.44 -15.73 14.43
N GLN A 163 -3.31 -15.50 13.77
CA GLN A 163 -2.34 -14.49 14.17
C GLN A 163 -2.94 -13.07 14.12
N HIS A 164 -3.67 -12.73 13.05
CA HIS A 164 -4.35 -11.43 12.95
C HIS A 164 -5.44 -11.25 14.02
N ILE A 165 -6.22 -12.29 14.33
CA ILE A 165 -7.20 -12.22 15.42
C ILE A 165 -6.51 -11.95 16.77
N GLU A 166 -5.36 -12.58 17.03
CA GLU A 166 -4.61 -12.33 18.28
C GLU A 166 -4.06 -10.90 18.35
N LEU A 167 -3.55 -10.34 17.23
CA LEU A 167 -3.16 -8.93 17.16
C LEU A 167 -4.36 -8.00 17.43
N MET A 168 -5.50 -8.26 16.82
CA MET A 168 -6.71 -7.47 17.02
C MET A 168 -7.26 -7.57 18.46
N ARG A 169 -7.11 -8.72 19.12
CA ARG A 169 -7.43 -8.90 20.55
C ARG A 169 -6.51 -8.09 21.45
N GLU A 170 -5.23 -8.00 21.12
CA GLU A 170 -4.31 -7.07 21.79
C GLU A 170 -4.73 -5.61 21.52
N GLY A 171 -5.11 -5.27 20.29
CA GLY A 171 -5.67 -3.96 19.94
C GLY A 171 -6.88 -3.58 20.80
N LEU A 172 -7.84 -4.49 20.97
CA LEU A 172 -8.98 -4.31 21.88
C LEU A 172 -8.53 -4.03 23.32
N ARG A 173 -7.59 -4.82 23.86
CA ARG A 173 -7.06 -4.62 25.22
C ARG A 173 -6.36 -3.28 25.41
N LYS A 174 -5.76 -2.74 24.35
CA LYS A 174 -5.06 -1.46 24.35
C LYS A 174 -5.90 -0.27 23.91
N GLY A 175 -7.16 -0.49 23.52
CA GLY A 175 -8.00 0.56 22.94
C GLY A 175 -7.53 1.06 21.56
N LYS A 176 -6.71 0.27 20.85
CA LYS A 176 -6.24 0.52 19.48
C LYS A 176 -7.11 -0.27 18.52
N THR A 177 -8.20 0.37 18.08
CA THR A 177 -9.24 -0.29 17.28
C THR A 177 -9.79 0.65 16.22
N LEU A 178 -10.27 0.06 15.13
CA LEU A 178 -11.12 0.75 14.17
C LEU A 178 -12.42 1.21 14.87
N PRO A 179 -12.87 2.48 14.71
CA PRO A 179 -14.13 2.94 15.28
C PRO A 179 -15.32 2.08 14.84
N LYS A 180 -16.22 1.75 15.77
CA LYS A 180 -17.40 0.92 15.49
C LYS A 180 -18.27 1.43 14.34
N MET A 181 -18.35 2.75 14.16
CA MET A 181 -19.16 3.39 13.12
C MET A 181 -18.66 3.11 11.69
N LEU A 182 -17.42 2.66 11.53
CA LEU A 182 -16.84 2.34 10.22
C LEU A 182 -17.12 0.89 9.78
N MET A 183 -17.67 0.05 10.66
CA MET A 183 -18.00 -1.34 10.37
C MET A 183 -19.50 -1.46 10.07
N SER A 184 -19.92 -0.90 8.92
CA SER A 184 -21.29 -1.01 8.41
C SER A 184 -21.60 -2.46 7.96
N PRO A 185 -22.87 -2.82 7.68
CA PRO A 185 -23.19 -4.15 7.15
C PRO A 185 -22.37 -4.54 5.90
N ASP A 186 -22.06 -3.57 5.03
CA ASP A 186 -21.28 -3.79 3.81
C ASP A 186 -19.84 -4.24 4.10
N PHE A 187 -19.32 -3.97 5.30
CA PHE A 187 -18.00 -4.43 5.76
C PHE A 187 -17.85 -5.95 5.67
N PHE A 188 -18.94 -6.69 5.84
CA PHE A 188 -18.95 -8.15 5.83
C PHE A 188 -19.08 -8.75 4.42
N THR A 189 -19.30 -7.94 3.38
CA THR A 189 -19.57 -8.45 2.01
C THR A 189 -18.50 -9.42 1.52
N ALA A 190 -17.21 -9.05 1.62
CA ALA A 190 -16.11 -9.90 1.18
C ALA A 190 -15.94 -11.16 2.05
N ILE A 191 -16.32 -11.09 3.33
CA ILE A 191 -16.27 -12.21 4.27
C ILE A 191 -17.39 -13.21 3.94
N ASP A 192 -18.61 -12.71 3.77
CA ASP A 192 -19.80 -13.52 3.51
C ASP A 192 -19.74 -14.22 2.15
N ALA A 193 -19.13 -13.59 1.15
CA ALA A 193 -18.86 -14.20 -0.15
C ALA A 193 -18.02 -15.50 -0.06
N GLN A 194 -17.26 -15.68 1.02
CA GLN A 194 -16.43 -16.88 1.23
C GLN A 194 -17.08 -17.92 2.15
N ILE A 195 -18.21 -17.59 2.79
CA ILE A 195 -18.96 -18.48 3.68
C ILE A 195 -20.08 -19.17 2.88
N VAL A 196 -19.67 -20.12 2.05
CA VAL A 196 -20.57 -20.87 1.15
C VAL A 196 -21.00 -22.22 1.71
N ALA A 197 -22.10 -22.77 1.19
CA ALA A 197 -22.60 -24.07 1.61
C ALA A 197 -21.76 -25.22 1.06
N LYS A 198 -21.29 -25.10 -0.19
CA LYS A 198 -20.42 -26.08 -0.84
C LYS A 198 -19.08 -25.45 -1.21
N PRO A 199 -17.95 -26.13 -1.01
CA PRO A 199 -16.63 -25.59 -1.35
C PRO A 199 -16.49 -25.13 -2.81
N GLY A 200 -17.16 -25.81 -3.74
CA GLY A 200 -17.13 -25.44 -5.17
C GLY A 200 -17.90 -24.18 -5.53
N GLU A 201 -18.69 -23.61 -4.61
CA GLU A 201 -19.40 -22.33 -4.82
C GLU A 201 -18.56 -21.13 -4.39
N SER A 202 -17.41 -21.35 -3.75
CA SER A 202 -16.51 -20.27 -3.35
C SER A 202 -15.82 -19.69 -4.59
N PRO A 203 -15.70 -18.35 -4.72
CA PRO A 203 -14.89 -17.73 -5.77
C PRO A 203 -13.42 -18.19 -5.77
N LEU A 204 -12.91 -18.66 -4.63
CA LEU A 204 -11.57 -19.24 -4.53
C LEU A 204 -11.45 -20.61 -5.20
N PHE A 205 -12.56 -21.21 -5.63
CA PHE A 205 -12.56 -22.46 -6.39
C PHE A 205 -12.39 -22.23 -7.90
N ASP A 206 -12.70 -21.05 -8.42
CA ASP A 206 -12.61 -20.69 -9.85
C ASP A 206 -11.34 -21.16 -10.56
N PRO A 207 -10.12 -21.04 -9.98
CA PRO A 207 -8.91 -21.46 -10.67
C PRO A 207 -8.87 -22.97 -10.97
N PHE A 208 -9.50 -23.80 -10.12
CA PHE A 208 -9.58 -25.24 -10.33
C PHE A 208 -10.58 -25.63 -11.45
N GLU A 209 -11.56 -24.78 -11.74
CA GLU A 209 -12.50 -25.01 -12.85
C GLU A 209 -11.88 -24.64 -14.21
N LYS A 210 -10.99 -23.65 -14.22
CA LYS A 210 -10.39 -23.08 -15.44
C LYS A 210 -8.98 -23.60 -15.71
N MET A 211 -8.64 -24.81 -15.20
CA MET A 211 -7.32 -25.40 -15.37
C MET A 211 -6.92 -25.59 -16.84
N PRO A 212 -5.67 -25.24 -17.22
CA PRO A 212 -5.20 -25.42 -18.59
C PRO A 212 -5.11 -26.89 -18.97
N GLU A 213 -5.34 -27.18 -20.24
CA GLU A 213 -5.31 -28.56 -20.77
C GLU A 213 -3.91 -29.18 -20.76
N THR A 214 -2.86 -28.36 -20.58
CA THR A 214 -1.46 -28.77 -20.42
C THR A 214 -1.22 -29.64 -19.19
N ILE A 215 -2.07 -29.53 -18.16
CA ILE A 215 -2.03 -30.38 -16.96
C ILE A 215 -2.76 -31.68 -17.25
N ALA A 216 -2.17 -32.85 -16.99
CA ALA A 216 -2.81 -34.15 -17.29
C ALA A 216 -4.20 -34.32 -16.64
N ALA A 217 -5.15 -34.96 -17.33
CA ALA A 217 -6.54 -35.05 -16.90
C ALA A 217 -6.73 -35.66 -15.51
N ASP A 218 -5.97 -36.71 -15.17
CA ASP A 218 -6.03 -37.33 -13.83
C ASP A 218 -5.46 -36.42 -12.75
N GLN A 219 -4.43 -35.63 -13.07
CA GLN A 219 -3.88 -34.63 -12.18
C GLN A 219 -4.87 -33.47 -11.95
N ARG A 220 -5.59 -33.02 -13.00
CA ARG A 220 -6.67 -32.04 -12.85
C ARG A 220 -7.77 -32.56 -11.92
N LYS A 221 -8.22 -33.80 -12.10
CA LYS A 221 -9.22 -34.41 -11.19
C LYS A 221 -8.73 -34.43 -9.73
N GLN A 222 -7.47 -34.78 -9.50
CA GLN A 222 -6.88 -34.76 -8.17
C GLN A 222 -6.83 -33.34 -7.57
N LEU A 223 -6.39 -32.35 -8.36
CA LEU A 223 -6.32 -30.95 -7.93
C LEU A 223 -7.69 -30.37 -7.61
N VAL A 224 -8.73 -30.72 -8.37
CA VAL A 224 -10.12 -30.35 -8.08
C VAL A 224 -10.56 -30.85 -6.69
N GLU A 225 -10.31 -32.12 -6.38
CA GLU A 225 -10.72 -32.68 -5.08
C GLU A 225 -9.90 -32.11 -3.92
N LEU A 226 -8.59 -31.88 -4.13
CA LEU A 226 -7.74 -31.18 -3.17
C LEU A 226 -8.19 -29.74 -2.94
N GLY A 227 -8.60 -29.03 -4.00
CA GLY A 227 -9.11 -27.66 -3.92
C GLY A 227 -10.38 -27.58 -3.08
N LYS A 228 -11.36 -28.46 -3.35
CA LYS A 228 -12.58 -28.57 -2.53
C LYS A 228 -12.26 -28.87 -1.07
N ALA A 229 -11.35 -29.81 -0.82
CA ALA A 229 -10.95 -30.19 0.53
C ALA A 229 -10.25 -29.02 1.26
N ALA A 230 -9.35 -28.30 0.58
CA ALA A 230 -8.64 -27.15 1.14
C ALA A 230 -9.62 -26.03 1.51
N ILE A 231 -10.56 -25.68 0.61
CA ILE A 231 -11.57 -24.66 0.87
C ILE A 231 -12.49 -25.06 2.02
N ALA A 232 -12.96 -26.31 2.04
CA ALA A 232 -13.81 -26.83 3.10
C ALA A 232 -13.13 -26.79 4.49
N LYS A 233 -11.84 -27.12 4.52
CA LYS A 233 -11.08 -27.30 5.76
C LYS A 233 -10.46 -26.01 6.28
N HIS A 234 -9.99 -25.14 5.40
CA HIS A 234 -9.17 -23.99 5.78
C HIS A 234 -9.85 -22.66 5.51
N ILE A 235 -10.51 -22.48 4.37
CA ILE A 235 -11.07 -21.19 3.98
C ILE A 235 -12.39 -20.90 4.68
N ILE A 236 -13.42 -21.73 4.44
CA ILE A 236 -14.76 -21.49 4.99
C ILE A 236 -14.73 -21.38 6.52
N PRO A 237 -14.02 -22.25 7.28
CA PRO A 237 -13.94 -22.11 8.73
C PRO A 237 -13.20 -20.86 9.17
N SER A 238 -12.15 -20.43 8.47
CA SER A 238 -11.41 -19.20 8.81
C SER A 238 -12.27 -17.96 8.60
N PHE A 239 -12.97 -17.84 7.47
CA PHE A 239 -13.90 -16.72 7.25
C PHE A 239 -15.06 -16.70 8.24
N LYS A 240 -15.62 -17.87 8.61
CA LYS A 240 -16.60 -17.95 9.71
C LYS A 240 -16.02 -17.47 11.04
N LYS A 241 -14.77 -17.82 11.33
CA LYS A 241 -14.07 -17.39 12.55
C LYS A 241 -13.84 -15.88 12.56
N ILE A 242 -13.43 -15.29 11.43
CA ILE A 242 -13.27 -13.84 11.27
C ILE A 242 -14.61 -13.15 11.53
N LYS A 243 -15.68 -13.59 10.87
CA LYS A 243 -17.03 -13.03 11.06
C LYS A 243 -17.47 -13.08 12.52
N GLN A 244 -17.36 -14.26 13.14
CA GLN A 244 -17.73 -14.45 14.53
C GLN A 244 -16.91 -13.54 15.47
N PHE A 245 -15.59 -13.47 15.29
CA PHE A 245 -14.73 -12.60 16.08
C PHE A 245 -15.14 -11.12 15.94
N LEU A 246 -15.37 -10.66 14.72
CA LEU A 246 -15.78 -9.28 14.46
C LEU A 246 -17.13 -8.96 15.13
N GLU A 247 -18.12 -9.83 14.98
CA GLU A 247 -19.46 -9.62 15.53
C GLU A 247 -19.52 -9.72 17.06
N THR A 248 -18.78 -10.64 17.66
CA THR A 248 -18.95 -11.01 19.07
C THR A 248 -17.90 -10.43 20.01
N GLU A 249 -16.71 -10.08 19.51
CA GLU A 249 -15.61 -9.54 20.32
C GLU A 249 -15.20 -8.15 19.85
N TYR A 250 -14.87 -7.98 18.57
CA TYR A 250 -14.25 -6.76 18.09
C TYR A 250 -15.21 -5.57 18.02
N ILE A 251 -16.34 -5.68 17.34
CA ILE A 251 -17.32 -4.57 17.24
C ILE A 251 -17.85 -4.16 18.62
N PRO A 252 -18.22 -5.09 19.53
CA PRO A 252 -18.65 -4.72 20.88
C PRO A 252 -17.56 -4.02 21.71
N GLY A 253 -16.29 -4.37 21.52
CA GLY A 253 -15.15 -3.79 22.24
C GLY A 253 -14.47 -2.61 21.54
N ALA A 254 -14.87 -2.29 20.30
CA ALA A 254 -14.28 -1.22 19.51
C ALA A 254 -14.65 0.17 20.05
N LYS A 255 -13.75 1.14 19.86
CA LYS A 255 -13.96 2.52 20.28
C LYS A 255 -15.16 3.17 19.58
N ALA A 256 -15.80 4.11 20.26
CA ALA A 256 -16.93 4.85 19.71
C ALA A 256 -16.49 6.12 18.97
N GLU A 257 -15.40 6.73 19.44
CA GLU A 257 -14.87 7.99 18.97
C GLU A 257 -14.23 7.85 17.58
N PRO A 258 -14.51 8.79 16.66
CA PRO A 258 -13.84 8.80 15.37
C PRO A 258 -12.38 9.25 15.51
N GLY A 259 -11.55 8.80 14.56
CA GLY A 259 -10.17 9.24 14.43
C GLY A 259 -9.18 8.49 15.32
N VAL A 260 -7.92 8.48 14.87
CA VAL A 260 -6.82 7.83 15.59
C VAL A 260 -6.42 8.59 16.85
N SER A 261 -6.69 9.89 16.91
CA SER A 261 -6.38 10.76 18.06
C SER A 261 -7.09 10.38 19.36
N ALA A 262 -8.15 9.59 19.28
CA ALA A 262 -8.86 9.04 20.44
C ALA A 262 -8.15 7.84 21.09
N GLU A 263 -7.14 7.26 20.43
CA GLU A 263 -6.39 6.11 20.96
C GLU A 263 -5.27 6.55 21.91
N PRO A 264 -4.77 5.67 22.79
CA PRO A 264 -3.53 5.90 23.52
C PRO A 264 -2.35 6.19 22.58
N GLY A 265 -1.71 7.36 22.77
CA GLY A 265 -0.64 7.86 21.88
C GLY A 265 -1.14 8.39 20.52
N GLY A 266 -2.45 8.43 20.30
CA GLY A 266 -3.06 8.71 19.00
C GLY A 266 -2.87 10.13 18.49
N LYS A 267 -2.72 11.13 19.38
CA LYS A 267 -2.44 12.52 18.97
C LYS A 267 -1.05 12.66 18.36
N ASP A 268 -0.05 12.04 18.99
CA ASP A 268 1.32 12.03 18.49
C ASP A 268 1.40 11.26 17.17
N PHE A 269 0.70 10.12 17.10
CA PHE A 269 0.60 9.35 15.87
C PHE A 269 -0.10 10.15 14.75
N TYR A 270 -1.20 10.86 15.05
CA TYR A 270 -1.88 11.69 14.06
C TYR A 270 -0.97 12.81 13.54
N ALA A 271 -0.25 13.49 14.43
CA ALA A 271 0.74 14.50 14.04
C ALA A 271 1.86 13.88 13.18
N TYR A 272 2.30 12.66 13.50
CA TYR A 272 3.23 11.91 12.66
C TYR A 272 2.65 11.62 11.27
N ARG A 273 1.42 11.10 11.19
CA ARG A 273 0.75 10.82 9.91
C ARG A 273 0.57 12.08 9.07
N VAL A 274 0.24 13.22 9.67
CA VAL A 274 0.17 14.51 8.96
C VAL A 274 1.51 14.81 8.30
N ARG A 275 2.64 14.77 9.04
CA ARG A 275 3.97 15.00 8.48
C ARG A 275 4.32 14.01 7.38
N PHE A 276 4.00 12.72 7.57
CA PHE A 276 4.26 11.69 6.57
C PHE A 276 3.51 11.96 5.25
N PHE A 277 2.21 12.27 5.32
CA PHE A 277 1.40 12.48 4.11
C PHE A 277 1.60 13.85 3.46
N THR A 278 1.93 14.89 4.23
CA THR A 278 2.20 16.23 3.67
C THR A 278 3.66 16.41 3.27
N THR A 279 4.57 15.59 3.79
CA THR A 279 6.03 15.77 3.72
C THR A 279 6.50 17.14 4.26
N THR A 280 5.70 17.76 5.13
CA THR A 280 6.00 19.04 5.79
C THR A 280 6.15 18.87 7.29
N ASN A 281 6.65 19.92 7.96
CA ASN A 281 6.69 20.01 9.42
C ASN A 281 5.44 20.69 10.01
N MET A 282 4.37 20.85 9.21
CA MET A 282 3.14 21.49 9.67
C MET A 282 2.46 20.65 10.75
N THR A 283 1.92 21.33 11.75
CA THR A 283 1.05 20.74 12.75
C THR A 283 -0.34 20.42 12.17
N PRO A 284 -1.09 19.49 12.78
CA PRO A 284 -2.47 19.25 12.37
C PRO A 284 -3.36 20.50 12.38
N ASP A 285 -3.16 21.41 13.34
CA ASP A 285 -3.93 22.65 13.46
C ASP A 285 -3.60 23.62 12.31
N GLU A 286 -2.32 23.75 11.93
CA GLU A 286 -1.93 24.57 10.78
C GLU A 286 -2.53 24.04 9.47
N VAL A 287 -2.52 22.71 9.27
CA VAL A 287 -3.16 22.09 8.11
C VAL A 287 -4.67 22.35 8.10
N PHE A 288 -5.33 22.24 9.25
CA PHE A 288 -6.75 22.53 9.38
C PHE A 288 -7.07 23.99 9.05
N GLU A 289 -6.30 24.94 9.57
CA GLU A 289 -6.48 26.36 9.29
C GLU A 289 -6.27 26.71 7.81
N ILE A 290 -5.26 26.12 7.16
CA ILE A 290 -5.04 26.26 5.72
C ILE A 290 -6.26 25.71 4.97
N GLY A 291 -6.74 24.52 5.35
CA GLY A 291 -7.93 23.91 4.75
C GLY A 291 -9.15 24.82 4.83
N GLN A 292 -9.42 25.43 5.99
CA GLN A 292 -10.55 26.35 6.16
C GLN A 292 -10.43 27.60 5.29
N LYS A 293 -9.22 28.16 5.15
CA LYS A 293 -8.95 29.29 4.26
C LYS A 293 -9.18 28.91 2.79
N GLU A 294 -8.71 27.73 2.37
CA GLU A 294 -8.89 27.25 1.00
C GLU A 294 -10.35 26.92 0.68
N VAL A 295 -11.12 26.34 1.61
CA VAL A 295 -12.56 26.13 1.44
C VAL A 295 -13.27 27.46 1.20
N ALA A 296 -12.98 28.48 2.02
CA ALA A 296 -13.57 29.81 1.85
C ALA A 296 -13.19 30.45 0.50
N ARG A 297 -11.91 30.37 0.11
CA ARG A 297 -11.40 30.91 -1.15
C ARG A 297 -12.05 30.23 -2.37
N ILE A 298 -12.06 28.90 -2.40
CA ILE A 298 -12.63 28.12 -3.51
C ILE A 298 -14.14 28.37 -3.60
N ARG A 299 -14.85 28.43 -2.48
CA ARG A 299 -16.28 28.72 -2.46
C ARG A 299 -16.58 30.10 -3.07
N ALA A 300 -15.80 31.13 -2.72
CA ALA A 300 -15.98 32.47 -3.28
C ALA A 300 -15.78 32.49 -4.81
N GLU A 301 -14.80 31.76 -5.32
CA GLU A 301 -14.59 31.61 -6.77
C GLU A 301 -15.75 30.88 -7.45
N MET A 302 -16.29 29.82 -6.83
CA MET A 302 -17.47 29.12 -7.34
C MET A 302 -18.70 30.03 -7.37
N GLU A 303 -18.95 30.81 -6.31
CA GLU A 303 -20.08 31.76 -6.26
C GLU A 303 -19.97 32.84 -7.36
N LYS A 304 -18.76 33.32 -7.65
CA LYS A 304 -18.51 34.23 -8.78
C LYS A 304 -18.87 33.59 -10.12
N ILE A 305 -18.45 32.35 -10.36
CA ILE A 305 -18.77 31.61 -11.60
C ILE A 305 -20.29 31.40 -11.72
N ILE A 306 -20.97 31.02 -10.64
CA ILE A 306 -22.44 30.85 -10.64
C ILE A 306 -23.13 32.17 -11.03
N SER A 307 -22.65 33.30 -10.52
CA SER A 307 -23.16 34.62 -10.86
C SER A 307 -22.90 34.98 -12.33
N ASP A 308 -21.71 34.71 -12.85
CA ASP A 308 -21.34 34.96 -14.25
C ASP A 308 -22.17 34.13 -15.23
N LEU A 309 -22.51 32.88 -14.84
CA LEU A 309 -23.43 32.00 -15.57
C LEU A 309 -24.90 32.43 -15.47
N LYS A 310 -25.20 33.42 -14.62
CA LYS A 310 -26.56 33.92 -14.35
C LYS A 310 -27.51 32.80 -13.93
N PHE A 311 -26.99 31.82 -13.18
CA PHE A 311 -27.82 30.75 -12.65
C PHE A 311 -28.77 31.30 -11.58
N GLU A 312 -30.05 31.00 -11.71
CA GLU A 312 -31.07 31.38 -10.72
C GLU A 312 -31.24 30.26 -9.69
N GLY A 313 -30.97 30.56 -8.42
CA GLY A 313 -31.10 29.62 -7.32
C GLY A 313 -29.94 29.71 -6.32
N SER A 314 -30.00 28.86 -5.31
CA SER A 314 -28.96 28.71 -4.30
C SER A 314 -27.76 27.91 -4.82
N PHE A 315 -26.64 28.02 -4.11
CA PHE A 315 -25.46 27.20 -4.36
C PHE A 315 -25.78 25.69 -4.31
N ALA A 316 -26.62 25.26 -3.37
CA ALA A 316 -27.04 23.86 -3.26
C ALA A 316 -27.87 23.42 -4.48
N GLU A 317 -28.75 24.28 -4.99
CA GLU A 317 -29.52 24.02 -6.21
C GLU A 317 -28.62 23.97 -7.45
N PHE A 318 -27.59 24.83 -7.53
CA PHE A 318 -26.59 24.75 -8.60
C PHE A 318 -25.82 23.42 -8.56
N LEU A 319 -25.37 23.00 -7.37
CA LEU A 319 -24.71 21.70 -7.23
C LEU A 319 -25.65 20.52 -7.55
N ASN A 320 -26.94 20.64 -7.22
CA ASN A 320 -27.92 19.63 -7.61
C ASN A 320 -28.10 19.60 -9.12
N PHE A 321 -28.26 20.75 -9.77
CA PHE A 321 -28.34 20.89 -11.22
C PHE A 321 -27.16 20.20 -11.92
N LEU A 322 -25.92 20.46 -11.49
CA LEU A 322 -24.73 19.79 -12.04
C LEU A 322 -24.73 18.26 -11.86
N ARG A 323 -25.36 17.75 -10.80
CA ARG A 323 -25.43 16.31 -10.49
C ARG A 323 -26.61 15.58 -11.12
N THR A 324 -27.64 16.30 -11.56
CA THR A 324 -28.89 15.65 -11.98
C THR A 324 -29.30 15.98 -13.40
N ASP A 325 -28.83 17.10 -13.95
CA ASP A 325 -29.24 17.49 -15.29
C ASP A 325 -28.68 16.52 -16.34
N PRO A 326 -29.53 15.90 -17.18
CA PRO A 326 -29.09 14.91 -18.17
C PRO A 326 -28.04 15.43 -19.16
N GLN A 327 -27.89 16.76 -19.32
CA GLN A 327 -26.89 17.33 -20.22
C GLN A 327 -25.45 17.03 -19.80
N PHE A 328 -25.21 16.72 -18.52
CA PHE A 328 -23.87 16.42 -17.99
C PHE A 328 -23.51 14.94 -18.03
N TYR A 329 -24.41 14.09 -18.55
CA TYR A 329 -24.25 12.63 -18.52
C TYR A 329 -24.27 12.03 -19.93
N ALA A 330 -23.22 11.27 -20.24
CA ALA A 330 -23.22 10.40 -21.41
C ALA A 330 -24.30 9.32 -21.28
N LYS A 331 -24.99 8.99 -22.38
CA LYS A 331 -26.12 8.07 -22.40
C LYS A 331 -25.70 6.62 -22.64
N THR A 332 -24.49 6.41 -23.15
CA THR A 332 -23.96 5.08 -23.45
C THR A 332 -22.50 4.94 -23.02
N PRO A 333 -22.01 3.72 -22.72
CA PRO A 333 -20.60 3.48 -22.44
C PRO A 333 -19.68 3.97 -23.56
N ARG A 334 -20.12 3.84 -24.83
CA ARG A 334 -19.37 4.32 -25.99
C ARG A 334 -19.27 5.85 -26.01
N GLU A 335 -20.35 6.55 -25.71
CA GLU A 335 -20.36 8.01 -25.62
C GLU A 335 -19.45 8.51 -24.52
N LEU A 336 -19.50 7.89 -23.34
CA LEU A 336 -18.59 8.21 -22.24
C LEU A 336 -17.12 8.06 -22.66
N MET A 337 -16.80 6.95 -23.33
CA MET A 337 -15.45 6.70 -23.85
C MET A 337 -15.03 7.75 -24.89
N MET A 338 -15.93 8.15 -25.80
CA MET A 338 -15.65 9.17 -26.80
C MET A 338 -15.38 10.54 -26.18
N GLU A 339 -16.20 10.97 -25.22
CA GLU A 339 -16.01 12.24 -24.51
C GLU A 339 -14.69 12.26 -23.72
N ALA A 340 -14.43 11.21 -22.93
CA ALA A 340 -13.19 11.08 -22.18
C ALA A 340 -11.95 11.10 -23.10
N SER A 341 -11.99 10.34 -24.20
CA SER A 341 -10.91 10.30 -25.19
C SER A 341 -10.68 11.66 -25.85
N TYR A 342 -11.76 12.38 -26.17
CA TYR A 342 -11.68 13.70 -26.79
C TYR A 342 -11.02 14.73 -25.87
N PHE A 343 -11.41 14.79 -24.59
CA PHE A 343 -10.79 15.70 -23.63
C PHE A 343 -9.35 15.31 -23.29
N ALA A 344 -9.03 14.02 -23.23
CA ALA A 344 -7.65 13.55 -23.11
C ALA A 344 -6.79 14.04 -24.28
N LYS A 345 -7.25 13.90 -25.53
CA LYS A 345 -6.49 14.38 -26.70
C LYS A 345 -6.40 15.90 -26.80
N LYS A 346 -7.41 16.62 -26.31
CA LYS A 346 -7.31 18.08 -26.14
C LYS A 346 -6.21 18.47 -25.16
N ALA A 347 -6.14 17.79 -24.01
CA ALA A 347 -5.09 18.00 -23.04
C ALA A 347 -3.71 17.68 -23.65
N ASP A 348 -3.56 16.54 -24.36
CA ASP A 348 -2.32 16.20 -25.07
C ASP A 348 -1.83 17.30 -26.02
N GLY A 349 -2.75 17.94 -26.75
CA GLY A 349 -2.42 19.07 -27.62
C GLY A 349 -1.95 20.31 -26.87
N LYS A 350 -2.35 20.48 -25.60
CA LYS A 350 -1.97 21.61 -24.74
C LYS A 350 -0.72 21.37 -23.91
N LEU A 351 -0.40 20.12 -23.57
CA LEU A 351 0.75 19.80 -22.72
C LEU A 351 2.09 20.36 -23.24
N PRO A 352 2.43 20.35 -24.55
CA PRO A 352 3.66 20.94 -25.04
C PRO A 352 3.81 22.44 -24.77
N GLU A 353 2.71 23.17 -24.56
CA GLU A 353 2.73 24.60 -24.21
C GLU A 353 3.27 24.83 -22.78
N PHE A 354 3.21 23.83 -21.90
CA PHE A 354 3.58 23.93 -20.48
C PHE A 354 4.76 23.04 -20.08
N PHE A 355 5.04 21.96 -20.83
CA PHE A 355 6.05 20.96 -20.48
C PHE A 355 7.04 20.74 -21.63
N GLY A 356 8.34 20.96 -21.36
CA GLY A 356 9.40 20.78 -22.34
C GLY A 356 9.78 19.32 -22.63
N VAL A 357 9.37 18.39 -21.76
CA VAL A 357 9.63 16.94 -21.91
C VAL A 357 8.33 16.19 -21.62
N LEU A 358 7.90 15.38 -22.58
CA LEU A 358 6.71 14.53 -22.45
C LEU A 358 7.10 13.05 -22.50
N PRO A 359 6.48 12.20 -21.67
CA PRO A 359 6.73 10.77 -21.70
C PRO A 359 6.26 10.16 -23.03
N ARG A 360 6.98 9.14 -23.52
CA ARG A 360 6.59 8.40 -24.74
C ARG A 360 5.37 7.50 -24.52
N ASN A 361 5.21 7.00 -23.30
CA ASN A 361 3.98 6.34 -22.87
C ASN A 361 3.06 7.44 -22.33
N SER A 362 2.11 7.89 -23.16
CA SER A 362 1.04 8.79 -22.72
C SER A 362 0.05 8.05 -21.80
N TYR A 363 -0.84 8.81 -21.15
CA TYR A 363 -2.01 8.26 -20.48
C TYR A 363 -3.10 7.92 -21.53
N GLY A 364 -3.88 6.87 -21.28
CA GLY A 364 -4.96 6.41 -22.17
C GLY A 364 -4.73 5.04 -22.78
#